data_AF-A0A1A8HHZ1-F1
#
_entry.id   AF-A0A1A8HHZ1-F1
#
_cell.length_a   1.000
_cell.length_b   1.000
_cell.length_c   1.000
_cell.angle_alpha   90.00
_cell.angle_beta   90.00
_cell.angle_gamma   90.00
#
_symmetry.space_group_name_H-M   'P 1'
#
loop_
_entity.id
_entity.type
_entity.pdbx_description
1 polymer ?
#
loop_
_entity_poly.entity_id
_entity_poly.type
_entity_poly.pdbx_seq_one_letter_code
_entity_poly.pdbx_strand_id
1 'polypeptide(L)'
;FGPHDYDSGPPPPPEFSEDEAMPNSNASAIIVPVDPSVQATLKALSSQIDSMKSPDGSKKHPARTCDDLKRCYPLKKSGEYWVDPNQGSAEDAIKVHCNMDTGETCISANPSTIPRKVWWTASRNKPVWFGADINSGTHFTYGNKDQPVNSVTVQMTFIRLLSKEASQTITYHCKNSVGYEDARTGNLKKAVILKGSNDLELKAEGNNRFRYTMVEDSCSQASSNWGKTVLEYRTQKTARLPIVDIAPVDIGGPNQEFGIDIGPVCFL
;
A
#
# COMPACT_ATOMS: atom_id res chain seq x y z
N PHE A 1 -24.77 44.78 -53.45
CA PHE A 1 -25.17 43.40 -53.11
C PHE A 1 -24.17 42.88 -52.10
N GLY A 2 -24.38 42.71 -50.80
CA GLY A 2 -25.43 42.97 -49.82
C GLY A 2 -24.78 42.66 -48.44
N PRO A 3 -25.16 43.30 -47.33
CA PRO A 3 -24.60 43.01 -46.02
C PRO A 3 -25.39 41.87 -45.35
N HIS A 4 -24.72 40.88 -44.76
CA HIS A 4 -25.36 39.90 -43.88
C HIS A 4 -24.47 39.60 -42.68
N ASP A 5 -24.74 40.34 -41.60
CA ASP A 5 -25.00 39.84 -40.24
C ASP A 5 -24.12 38.71 -39.71
N TYR A 6 -23.00 39.10 -39.11
CA TYR A 6 -22.41 38.36 -37.98
C TYR A 6 -22.99 38.95 -36.69
N ASP A 7 -24.20 38.53 -36.32
CA ASP A 7 -24.61 38.58 -34.92
C ASP A 7 -25.62 37.47 -34.63
N SER A 8 -25.15 36.42 -33.96
CA SER A 8 -25.98 35.36 -33.42
C SER A 8 -25.26 34.82 -32.19
N GLY A 9 -25.50 35.46 -31.05
CA GLY A 9 -25.08 34.95 -29.75
C GLY A 9 -25.60 33.53 -29.49
N PRO A 10 -25.01 32.79 -28.54
CA PRO A 10 -25.44 31.45 -28.20
C PRO A 10 -26.91 31.45 -27.76
N PRO A 11 -27.69 30.41 -28.13
CA PRO A 11 -29.10 30.33 -27.76
C PRO A 11 -29.25 30.34 -26.23
N PRO A 12 -30.31 30.99 -25.70
CA PRO A 12 -30.56 30.99 -24.27
C PRO A 12 -30.76 29.56 -23.77
N PRO A 13 -30.40 29.27 -22.51
CA PRO A 13 -30.69 27.99 -21.91
C PRO A 13 -32.21 27.72 -21.92
N PRO A 14 -32.62 26.44 -21.99
CA PRO A 14 -34.04 26.09 -21.98
C PRO A 14 -34.73 26.65 -20.74
N GLU A 15 -35.84 27.38 -20.94
CA GLU A 15 -36.73 27.79 -19.86
C GLU A 15 -37.29 26.54 -19.19
N PHE A 16 -36.97 26.36 -17.91
CA PHE A 16 -37.70 25.42 -17.07
C PHE A 16 -39.07 26.04 -16.79
N SER A 17 -40.14 25.34 -17.15
CA SER A 17 -41.50 25.75 -16.82
C SER A 17 -41.63 25.89 -15.29
N GLU A 18 -41.87 27.11 -14.81
CA GLU A 18 -42.24 27.39 -13.43
C GLU A 18 -43.67 26.90 -13.15
N ASP A 19 -43.91 25.59 -13.07
CA ASP A 19 -45.14 25.08 -12.42
C ASP A 19 -45.18 23.56 -12.14
N GLU A 20 -44.21 23.02 -11.40
CA GLU A 20 -44.36 21.69 -10.77
C GLU A 20 -44.06 21.70 -9.26
N ALA A 21 -44.42 22.79 -8.57
CA ALA A 21 -44.43 22.81 -7.11
C ALA A 21 -45.63 23.60 -6.54
N MET A 22 -46.84 23.34 -7.03
CA MET A 22 -48.05 23.71 -6.30
C MET A 22 -48.47 22.56 -5.37
N PRO A 23 -48.62 22.80 -4.04
CA PRO A 23 -49.26 21.83 -3.16
C PRO A 23 -50.76 21.79 -3.49
N ASN A 24 -51.21 20.69 -4.09
CA ASN A 24 -52.62 20.51 -4.43
C ASN A 24 -53.45 20.34 -3.14
N SER A 25 -54.05 21.43 -2.66
CA SER A 25 -54.80 21.50 -1.42
C SER A 25 -56.21 20.89 -1.48
N ASN A 26 -56.50 20.01 -2.44
CA ASN A 26 -57.73 19.22 -2.52
C ASN A 26 -57.53 17.82 -3.15
N ALA A 27 -56.36 17.21 -2.97
CA ALA A 27 -56.21 15.78 -3.20
C ALA A 27 -56.63 15.04 -1.93
N SER A 28 -57.88 14.55 -1.88
CA SER A 28 -58.16 13.30 -1.17
C SER A 28 -57.00 12.36 -1.47
N ALA A 29 -56.30 11.87 -0.45
CA ALA A 29 -55.11 11.06 -0.61
C ALA A 29 -55.40 9.85 -1.50
N ILE A 30 -55.23 10.02 -2.81
CA ILE A 30 -55.03 8.91 -3.73
C ILE A 30 -53.63 8.46 -3.38
N ILE A 31 -53.55 7.60 -2.36
CA ILE A 31 -52.45 6.66 -2.21
C ILE A 31 -52.57 5.81 -3.47
N VAL A 32 -52.01 6.28 -4.58
CA VAL A 32 -51.65 5.37 -5.67
C VAL A 32 -50.69 4.41 -4.97
N PRO A 33 -51.05 3.12 -4.80
CA PRO A 33 -50.11 2.17 -4.25
C PRO A 33 -48.98 2.16 -5.26
N VAL A 34 -47.85 2.79 -4.93
CA VAL A 34 -46.64 2.63 -5.73
C VAL A 34 -46.41 1.13 -5.74
N ASP A 35 -46.47 0.52 -6.92
CA ASP A 35 -46.33 -0.92 -7.07
C ASP A 35 -45.10 -1.35 -6.25
N PRO A 36 -45.24 -2.33 -5.32
CA PRO A 36 -44.12 -2.78 -4.50
C PRO A 36 -42.87 -3.13 -5.33
N SER A 37 -43.05 -3.56 -6.58
CA SER A 37 -41.95 -3.82 -7.53
C SER A 37 -41.25 -2.54 -8.01
N VAL A 38 -42.00 -1.46 -8.25
CA VAL A 38 -41.45 -0.13 -8.60
C VAL A 38 -40.70 0.44 -7.40
N GLN A 39 -41.26 0.34 -6.19
CA GLN A 39 -40.60 0.80 -4.97
C GLN A 39 -39.32 -0.01 -4.67
N ALA A 40 -39.33 -1.32 -4.90
CA ALA A 40 -38.14 -2.17 -4.78
C ALA A 40 -37.06 -1.76 -5.80
N THR A 41 -37.44 -1.50 -7.06
CA THR A 41 -36.52 -1.05 -8.11
C THR A 41 -35.90 0.31 -7.78
N LEU A 42 -36.69 1.29 -7.34
CA LEU A 42 -36.21 2.60 -6.90
C LEU A 42 -35.20 2.48 -5.74
N LYS A 43 -35.50 1.63 -4.76
CA LYS A 43 -34.59 1.37 -3.63
C LYS A 43 -33.29 0.71 -4.09
N ALA A 44 -33.36 -0.24 -5.01
CA ALA A 44 -32.19 -0.89 -5.58
C ALA A 44 -31.31 0.11 -6.35
N LEU A 45 -31.90 0.97 -7.17
CA LEU A 45 -31.18 2.02 -7.91
C LEU A 45 -30.55 3.05 -6.97
N SER A 46 -31.28 3.51 -5.95
CA SER A 46 -30.72 4.40 -4.92
C SER A 46 -29.50 3.76 -4.25
N SER A 47 -29.62 2.50 -3.83
CA SER A 47 -28.51 1.76 -3.22
C SER A 47 -27.31 1.60 -4.16
N GLN A 48 -27.54 1.43 -5.47
CA GLN A 48 -26.46 1.39 -6.45
C GLN A 48 -25.76 2.74 -6.58
N ILE A 49 -26.51 3.83 -6.68
CA ILE A 49 -25.95 5.19 -6.73
C ILE A 49 -25.14 5.50 -5.47
N ASP A 50 -25.66 5.13 -4.30
CA ASP A 50 -24.96 5.33 -3.02
C ASP A 50 -23.64 4.55 -2.98
N SER A 51 -23.63 3.30 -3.47
CA SER A 51 -22.41 2.49 -3.55
C SER A 51 -21.36 3.05 -4.52
N MET A 52 -21.78 3.79 -5.55
CA MET A 52 -20.88 4.48 -6.47
C MET A 52 -20.30 5.77 -5.85
N LYS A 53 -21.11 6.49 -5.07
CA LYS A 53 -20.69 7.72 -4.39
C LYS A 53 -19.81 7.45 -3.18
N SER A 54 -20.09 6.38 -2.46
CA SER A 54 -19.38 5.97 -1.25
C SER A 54 -19.20 4.46 -1.31
N PRO A 55 -18.13 3.99 -1.97
CA PRO A 55 -17.80 2.55 -1.98
C PRO A 55 -17.41 2.09 -0.58
N ASP A 56 -17.89 0.91 -0.19
CA ASP A 56 -17.77 0.39 1.18
C ASP A 56 -16.46 -0.38 1.44
N GLY A 57 -15.58 -0.49 0.44
CA GLY A 57 -14.33 -1.23 0.51
C GLY A 57 -14.50 -2.75 0.36
N SER A 58 -15.67 -3.21 -0.10
CA SER A 58 -15.87 -4.61 -0.51
C SER A 58 -15.23 -4.87 -1.87
N LYS A 59 -15.03 -6.14 -2.25
CA LYS A 59 -14.51 -6.49 -3.59
C LYS A 59 -15.39 -5.95 -4.72
N LYS A 60 -16.71 -5.86 -4.50
CA LYS A 60 -17.67 -5.37 -5.48
C LYS A 60 -17.67 -3.84 -5.58
N HIS A 61 -17.43 -3.16 -4.47
CA HIS A 61 -17.40 -1.71 -4.36
C HIS A 61 -16.11 -1.28 -3.64
N PRO A 62 -14.94 -1.44 -4.28
CA PRO A 62 -13.66 -1.11 -3.67
C PRO A 62 -13.55 0.41 -3.47
N ALA A 63 -12.94 0.83 -2.37
CA ALA A 63 -12.67 2.24 -2.12
C ALA A 63 -11.43 2.71 -2.88
N ARG A 64 -11.22 4.01 -3.09
CA ARG A 64 -10.01 4.47 -3.79
C ARG A 64 -8.74 4.27 -2.95
N THR A 65 -8.79 4.64 -1.67
CA THR A 65 -7.72 4.40 -0.68
C THR A 65 -8.35 4.10 0.69
N CYS A 66 -7.53 3.64 1.65
CA CYS A 66 -7.99 3.48 3.03
C CYS A 66 -8.34 4.81 3.70
N ASP A 67 -7.67 5.92 3.35
CA ASP A 67 -8.00 7.25 3.86
C ASP A 67 -9.36 7.73 3.34
N ASP A 68 -9.66 7.49 2.05
CA ASP A 68 -10.98 7.77 1.47
C ASP A 68 -12.08 6.94 2.17
N LEU A 69 -11.82 5.64 2.36
CA LEU A 69 -12.74 4.74 3.05
C LEU A 69 -13.02 5.18 4.49
N LYS A 70 -11.98 5.58 5.23
CA LYS A 70 -12.08 6.12 6.59
C LYS A 70 -12.90 7.39 6.64
N ARG A 71 -12.72 8.32 5.69
CA ARG A 71 -13.47 9.58 5.62
C ARG A 71 -14.96 9.36 5.35
N CYS A 72 -15.29 8.44 4.45
CA CYS A 72 -16.67 8.10 4.13
C CYS A 72 -17.34 7.26 5.24
N TYR A 73 -16.58 6.41 5.94
CA TYR A 73 -17.09 5.50 6.95
C TYR A 73 -16.29 5.53 8.26
N PRO A 74 -16.41 6.60 9.07
CA PRO A 74 -15.58 6.79 10.28
C PRO A 74 -15.75 5.70 11.36
N LEU A 75 -16.82 4.90 11.29
CA LEU A 75 -17.11 3.82 12.23
C LEU A 75 -16.49 2.47 11.81
N LYS A 76 -15.96 2.35 10.59
CA LYS A 76 -15.28 1.13 10.15
C LYS A 76 -14.04 0.89 11.00
N LYS A 77 -13.72 -0.39 11.22
CA LYS A 77 -12.57 -0.83 12.01
C LYS A 77 -11.40 -1.18 11.11
N SER A 78 -10.19 -1.08 11.64
CA SER A 78 -8.98 -1.53 10.95
C SER A 78 -9.11 -3.00 10.56
N GLY A 79 -8.61 -3.37 9.38
CA GLY A 79 -8.81 -4.70 8.83
C GLY A 79 -8.57 -4.77 7.33
N GLU A 80 -8.95 -5.89 6.73
CA GLU A 80 -8.78 -6.14 5.29
C GLU A 80 -9.93 -5.52 4.49
N TYR A 81 -9.58 -4.74 3.47
CA TYR A 81 -10.51 -4.12 2.53
C TYR A 81 -9.98 -4.20 1.10
N TRP A 82 -10.84 -3.94 0.13
CA TRP A 82 -10.46 -3.82 -1.28
C TRP A 82 -10.37 -2.35 -1.65
N VAL A 83 -9.25 -2.00 -2.30
CA VAL A 83 -9.02 -0.66 -2.82
C VAL A 83 -8.69 -0.69 -4.31
N ASP A 84 -9.19 0.32 -5.03
CA ASP A 84 -9.03 0.51 -6.46
C ASP A 84 -8.53 1.95 -6.76
N PRO A 85 -7.23 2.20 -6.55
CA PRO A 85 -6.65 3.53 -6.67
C PRO A 85 -6.46 4.01 -8.12
N ASN A 86 -6.31 3.10 -9.10
CA ASN A 86 -6.30 3.44 -10.54
C ASN A 86 -7.72 3.65 -11.10
N GLN A 87 -8.76 3.22 -10.39
CA GLN A 87 -10.16 3.30 -10.79
C GLN A 87 -10.44 2.54 -12.10
N GLY A 88 -11.59 2.82 -12.70
CA GLY A 88 -12.01 2.15 -13.93
C GLY A 88 -12.64 0.80 -13.60
N SER A 89 -11.92 -0.28 -13.87
CA SER A 89 -12.46 -1.63 -13.72
C SER A 89 -12.11 -2.22 -12.35
N ALA A 90 -13.08 -2.31 -11.45
CA ALA A 90 -12.92 -2.88 -10.10
C ALA A 90 -12.38 -4.34 -10.06
N GLU A 91 -12.32 -5.04 -11.19
CA GLU A 91 -11.72 -6.39 -11.29
C GLU A 91 -10.22 -6.43 -10.97
N ASP A 92 -9.48 -5.32 -11.13
CA ASP A 92 -8.06 -5.24 -10.79
C ASP A 92 -7.78 -4.59 -9.42
N ALA A 93 -8.82 -4.37 -8.62
CA ALA A 93 -8.72 -3.88 -7.25
C ALA A 93 -7.84 -4.80 -6.39
N ILE A 94 -7.13 -4.22 -5.42
CA ILE A 94 -6.23 -4.95 -4.53
C ILE A 94 -6.76 -5.05 -3.11
N LYS A 95 -6.60 -6.22 -2.50
CA LYS A 95 -6.92 -6.40 -1.08
C LYS A 95 -5.73 -5.96 -0.24
N VAL A 96 -6.00 -5.04 0.68
CA VAL A 96 -5.02 -4.33 1.53
C VAL A 96 -5.50 -4.33 2.98
N HIS A 97 -4.58 -4.06 3.89
CA HIS A 97 -4.92 -3.75 5.27
C HIS A 97 -5.12 -2.25 5.42
N CYS A 98 -6.30 -1.82 5.84
CA CYS A 98 -6.57 -0.43 6.19
C CYS A 98 -6.43 -0.24 7.69
N ASN A 99 -5.58 0.70 8.11
CA ASN A 99 -5.57 1.19 9.46
C ASN A 99 -6.59 2.34 9.56
N MET A 100 -7.75 2.11 10.18
CA MET A 100 -8.81 3.13 10.29
C MET A 100 -8.51 4.19 11.35
N ASP A 101 -7.54 3.95 12.24
CA ASP A 101 -7.09 4.95 13.21
C ASP A 101 -6.25 6.02 12.51
N THR A 102 -5.35 5.62 11.61
CA THR A 102 -4.45 6.54 10.88
C THR A 102 -4.98 6.95 9.50
N GLY A 103 -5.53 6.01 8.74
CA GLY A 103 -5.88 6.12 7.31
C GLY A 103 -4.90 5.37 6.40
N GLU A 104 -3.88 4.71 6.95
CA GLU A 104 -2.84 4.05 6.17
C GLU A 104 -3.38 2.90 5.31
N THR A 105 -2.90 2.83 4.08
CA THR A 105 -3.10 1.71 3.15
C THR A 105 -1.85 0.83 3.17
N CYS A 106 -1.95 -0.37 3.77
CA CYS A 106 -0.83 -1.28 3.95
C CYS A 106 -0.93 -2.52 3.05
N ILE A 107 0.13 -2.80 2.29
CA ILE A 107 0.23 -3.91 1.34
C ILE A 107 1.26 -4.91 1.84
N SER A 108 0.80 -6.11 2.17
CA SER A 108 1.65 -7.19 2.68
C SER A 108 2.60 -7.75 1.61
N ALA A 109 3.80 -8.15 2.05
CA ALA A 109 4.73 -8.92 1.24
C ALA A 109 4.24 -10.37 1.08
N ASN A 110 4.63 -11.00 -0.01
CA ASN A 110 4.27 -12.38 -0.32
C ASN A 110 5.39 -13.05 -1.13
N PRO A 111 6.14 -14.00 -0.55
CA PRO A 111 6.04 -14.42 0.85
C PRO A 111 6.44 -13.30 1.83
N SER A 112 5.86 -13.29 3.03
CA SER A 112 6.21 -12.33 4.09
C SER A 112 7.39 -12.79 4.95
N THR A 113 7.83 -14.04 4.80
CA THR A 113 8.91 -14.63 5.61
C THR A 113 9.87 -15.42 4.72
N ILE A 114 11.16 -15.20 4.93
CA ILE A 114 12.26 -15.96 4.35
C ILE A 114 12.83 -16.87 5.44
N PRO A 115 12.93 -18.19 5.20
CA PRO A 115 13.26 -19.15 6.24
C PRO A 115 14.66 -18.93 6.82
N ARG A 116 14.78 -19.23 8.11
CA ARG A 116 16.01 -19.17 8.89
C ARG A 116 16.92 -20.35 8.56
N LYS A 117 18.04 -20.10 7.89
CA LYS A 117 19.05 -21.13 7.56
C LYS A 117 20.37 -20.49 7.12
N VAL A 118 21.36 -21.32 6.81
CA VAL A 118 22.54 -20.92 6.06
C VAL A 118 22.13 -20.63 4.61
N TRP A 119 22.26 -19.38 4.18
CA TRP A 119 22.00 -18.97 2.79
C TRP A 119 23.28 -18.77 1.97
N TRP A 120 24.41 -18.53 2.63
CA TRP A 120 25.65 -18.16 1.98
C TRP A 120 26.87 -18.71 2.74
N THR A 121 27.86 -19.24 2.03
CA THR A 121 29.05 -19.90 2.61
C THR A 121 30.37 -19.36 2.07
N ALA A 122 30.35 -18.33 1.21
CA ALA A 122 31.56 -17.72 0.67
C ALA A 122 31.87 -16.40 1.38
N SER A 123 32.70 -16.43 2.42
CA SER A 123 33.10 -15.21 3.13
C SER A 123 33.76 -14.20 2.17
N ARG A 124 33.15 -13.01 2.03
CA ARG A 124 33.64 -11.94 1.15
C ARG A 124 33.84 -10.59 1.86
N ASN A 125 33.49 -10.44 3.14
CA ASN A 125 33.45 -9.17 3.87
C ASN A 125 32.84 -8.02 3.04
N LYS A 126 31.82 -8.35 2.24
CA LYS A 126 31.13 -7.46 1.32
C LYS A 126 29.63 -7.75 1.42
N PRO A 127 28.77 -6.74 1.17
CA PRO A 127 27.33 -6.99 1.06
C PRO A 127 27.05 -8.03 -0.01
N VAL A 128 26.13 -8.95 0.29
CA VAL A 128 25.64 -9.97 -0.65
C VAL A 128 24.13 -9.86 -0.74
N TRP A 129 23.62 -9.47 -1.91
CA TRP A 129 22.20 -9.27 -2.14
C TRP A 129 21.45 -10.60 -2.13
N PHE A 130 20.42 -10.72 -1.30
CA PHE A 130 19.64 -11.94 -1.17
C PHE A 130 19.00 -12.31 -2.52
N GLY A 131 18.26 -11.39 -3.14
CA GLY A 131 17.53 -11.64 -4.38
C GLY A 131 18.41 -11.72 -5.62
N ALA A 132 19.56 -11.02 -5.64
CA ALA A 132 20.42 -10.94 -6.82
C ALA A 132 21.64 -11.89 -6.81
N ASP A 133 22.26 -12.13 -5.65
CA ASP A 133 23.53 -12.85 -5.56
C ASP A 133 23.38 -14.30 -5.03
N ILE A 134 22.33 -14.59 -4.24
CA ILE A 134 22.14 -15.92 -3.63
C ILE A 134 21.29 -16.81 -4.54
N ASN A 135 21.81 -17.98 -4.94
CA ASN A 135 21.17 -18.90 -5.90
C ASN A 135 19.69 -19.27 -5.62
N SER A 136 19.25 -19.21 -4.36
CA SER A 136 17.87 -19.51 -3.96
C SER A 136 17.15 -18.32 -3.33
N GLY A 137 17.75 -17.14 -3.39
CA GLY A 137 17.10 -15.91 -3.00
C GLY A 137 16.28 -15.34 -4.15
N THR A 138 15.28 -14.55 -3.80
CA THR A 138 14.38 -13.89 -4.73
C THR A 138 14.12 -12.48 -4.27
N HIS A 139 13.84 -11.58 -5.22
CA HIS A 139 13.38 -10.23 -4.89
C HIS A 139 12.03 -10.30 -4.16
N PHE A 140 11.78 -9.36 -3.27
CA PHE A 140 10.55 -9.29 -2.51
C PHE A 140 9.40 -8.81 -3.39
N THR A 141 8.28 -9.53 -3.31
CA THR A 141 7.03 -9.20 -4.01
C THR A 141 5.93 -8.89 -3.01
N TYR A 142 4.93 -8.12 -3.45
CA TYR A 142 3.85 -7.58 -2.62
C TYR A 142 2.48 -7.92 -3.21
N GLY A 143 1.47 -7.96 -2.34
CA GLY A 143 0.10 -8.33 -2.68
C GLY A 143 -0.21 -9.81 -2.44
N ASN A 144 -1.46 -10.19 -2.70
CA ASN A 144 -1.95 -11.54 -2.40
C ASN A 144 -1.60 -12.54 -3.52
N LYS A 145 -1.51 -13.83 -3.19
CA LYS A 145 -1.17 -14.92 -4.15
C LYS A 145 -2.15 -15.01 -5.32
N ASP A 146 -3.40 -14.65 -5.07
CA ASP A 146 -4.49 -14.76 -6.04
C ASP A 146 -4.59 -13.54 -6.97
N GLN A 147 -3.66 -12.58 -6.85
CA GLN A 147 -3.67 -11.34 -7.62
C GLN A 147 -2.50 -11.27 -8.59
N PRO A 148 -2.72 -10.88 -9.85
CA PRO A 148 -1.64 -10.68 -10.80
C PRO A 148 -0.65 -9.62 -10.30
N VAL A 149 0.65 -9.92 -10.37
CA VAL A 149 1.73 -9.01 -9.94
C VAL A 149 1.66 -7.66 -10.65
N ASN A 150 1.28 -7.65 -11.94
CA ASN A 150 1.11 -6.43 -12.70
C ASN A 150 -0.02 -5.53 -12.15
N SER A 151 -1.16 -6.11 -11.77
CA SER A 151 -2.26 -5.37 -11.15
C SER A 151 -1.78 -4.71 -9.84
N VAL A 152 -1.10 -5.46 -8.98
CA VAL A 152 -0.55 -4.90 -7.73
C VAL A 152 0.46 -3.78 -8.00
N THR A 153 1.32 -3.93 -9.02
CA THR A 153 2.32 -2.93 -9.38
C THR A 153 1.69 -1.62 -9.88
N VAL A 154 0.66 -1.72 -10.73
CA VAL A 154 -0.10 -0.56 -11.21
C VAL A 154 -0.83 0.11 -10.05
N GLN A 155 -1.56 -0.66 -9.24
CA GLN A 155 -2.30 -0.10 -8.10
C GLN A 155 -1.37 0.57 -7.08
N MET A 156 -0.21 -0.02 -6.79
CA MET A 156 0.79 0.59 -5.91
C MET A 156 1.37 1.90 -6.47
N THR A 157 1.46 2.02 -7.80
CA THR A 157 1.88 3.26 -8.45
C THR A 157 0.88 4.39 -8.19
N PHE A 158 -0.42 4.12 -8.29
CA PHE A 158 -1.44 5.11 -7.96
C PHE A 158 -1.48 5.42 -6.47
N ILE A 159 -1.31 4.44 -5.58
CA ILE A 159 -1.21 4.68 -4.13
C ILE A 159 -0.06 5.63 -3.81
N ARG A 160 1.11 5.46 -4.44
CA ARG A 160 2.25 6.39 -4.27
C ARG A 160 1.92 7.83 -4.68
N LEU A 161 1.08 8.03 -5.70
CA LEU A 161 0.63 9.35 -6.16
C LEU A 161 -0.40 9.97 -5.23
N LEU A 162 -1.21 9.14 -4.58
CA LEU A 162 -2.28 9.55 -3.66
C LEU A 162 -1.80 9.73 -2.22
N SER A 163 -0.55 9.39 -1.92
CA SER A 163 0.02 9.40 -0.57
C SER A 163 1.14 10.43 -0.44
N LYS A 164 1.29 11.01 0.74
CA LYS A 164 2.33 11.98 1.08
C LYS A 164 3.56 11.31 1.70
N GLU A 165 3.37 10.17 2.35
CA GLU A 165 4.42 9.41 2.99
C GLU A 165 4.23 7.90 2.83
N ALA A 166 5.34 7.19 3.03
CA ALA A 166 5.36 5.74 3.06
C ALA A 166 6.31 5.25 4.15
N SER A 167 5.96 4.15 4.78
CA SER A 167 6.81 3.47 5.77
C SER A 167 6.79 1.96 5.58
N GLN A 168 7.91 1.32 5.90
CA GLN A 168 8.02 -0.12 5.91
C GLN A 168 9.03 -0.59 6.94
N THR A 169 8.73 -1.73 7.56
CA THR A 169 9.61 -2.41 8.51
C THR A 169 10.12 -3.71 7.92
N ILE A 170 11.37 -4.07 8.21
CA ILE A 170 11.96 -5.37 7.90
C ILE A 170 12.67 -5.93 9.14
N THR A 171 12.48 -7.21 9.41
CA THR A 171 13.14 -7.89 10.52
C THR A 171 14.18 -8.84 9.99
N TYR A 172 15.44 -8.61 10.33
CA TYR A 172 16.54 -9.51 10.05
C TYR A 172 16.75 -10.44 11.24
N HIS A 173 16.45 -11.72 11.08
CA HIS A 173 16.75 -12.76 12.07
C HIS A 173 18.17 -13.23 11.87
N CYS A 174 18.95 -13.31 12.94
CA CYS A 174 20.37 -13.56 12.89
C CYS A 174 20.78 -14.70 13.83
N LYS A 175 21.79 -15.47 13.43
CA LYS A 175 22.55 -16.38 14.29
C LYS A 175 24.01 -16.36 13.82
N ASN A 176 24.91 -16.07 14.75
CA ASN A 176 26.33 -15.76 14.51
C ASN A 176 26.56 -14.66 13.46
N SER A 177 25.63 -13.73 13.29
CA SER A 177 25.68 -12.68 12.26
C SER A 177 25.23 -11.34 12.85
N VAL A 178 25.87 -10.26 12.41
CA VAL A 178 25.54 -8.88 12.83
C VAL A 178 24.48 -8.28 11.91
N GLY A 179 23.44 -7.70 12.49
CA GLY A 179 22.35 -7.05 11.75
C GLY A 179 22.50 -5.53 11.60
N TYR A 180 23.08 -4.85 12.59
CA TYR A 180 23.21 -3.39 12.61
C TYR A 180 24.53 -2.92 13.22
N GLU A 181 24.64 -2.84 14.56
CA GLU A 181 25.86 -2.41 15.24
C GLU A 181 26.75 -3.58 15.62
N ASP A 182 28.03 -3.56 15.25
CA ASP A 182 28.99 -4.55 15.78
C ASP A 182 29.56 -4.05 17.11
N ALA A 183 29.02 -4.56 18.23
CA ALA A 183 29.39 -4.15 19.58
C ALA A 183 30.88 -4.36 19.91
N ARG A 184 31.59 -5.25 19.21
CA ARG A 184 33.04 -5.43 19.40
C ARG A 184 33.82 -4.23 18.85
N THR A 185 33.30 -3.57 17.82
CA THR A 185 33.98 -2.46 17.13
C THR A 185 33.30 -1.11 17.30
N GLY A 186 32.08 -1.08 17.84
CA GLY A 186 31.28 0.14 18.06
C GLY A 186 30.94 0.90 16.79
N ASN A 187 30.78 0.21 15.65
CA ASN A 187 30.44 0.85 14.37
C ASN A 187 29.41 0.04 13.58
N LEU A 188 28.88 0.68 12.53
CA LEU A 188 27.77 0.18 11.70
C LEU A 188 28.24 -0.38 10.35
N LYS A 189 29.53 -0.68 10.17
CA LYS A 189 30.09 -1.15 8.89
C LYS A 189 29.54 -2.51 8.45
N LYS A 190 28.98 -3.28 9.39
CA LYS A 190 28.36 -4.59 9.15
C LYS A 190 26.83 -4.54 9.07
N ALA A 191 26.23 -3.37 9.19
CA ALA A 191 24.79 -3.23 9.13
C ALA A 191 24.25 -3.72 7.78
N VAL A 192 23.09 -4.39 7.80
CA VAL A 192 22.42 -4.85 6.58
C VAL A 192 22.06 -3.67 5.68
N ILE A 193 22.10 -3.86 4.37
CA ILE A 193 21.72 -2.84 3.40
C ILE A 193 20.36 -3.22 2.81
N LEU A 194 19.45 -2.26 2.66
CA LEU A 194 18.14 -2.51 2.04
C LEU A 194 18.10 -1.88 0.65
N LYS A 195 17.38 -2.48 -0.28
CA LYS A 195 17.17 -1.92 -1.62
C LYS A 195 15.73 -1.45 -1.76
N GLY A 196 15.53 -0.18 -2.09
CA GLY A 196 14.22 0.37 -2.43
C GLY A 196 13.78 0.02 -3.85
N SER A 197 12.50 0.20 -4.16
CA SER A 197 11.90 -0.13 -5.47
C SER A 197 12.41 0.72 -6.64
N ASN A 198 13.17 1.77 -6.37
CA ASN A 198 13.81 2.65 -7.35
C ASN A 198 15.34 2.44 -7.41
N ASP A 199 15.81 1.24 -7.04
CA ASP A 199 17.21 0.82 -7.01
C ASP A 199 18.11 1.59 -6.05
N LEU A 200 17.56 2.43 -5.18
CA LEU A 200 18.35 3.14 -4.17
C LEU A 200 18.65 2.25 -2.96
N GLU A 201 19.90 2.29 -2.52
CA GLU A 201 20.33 1.64 -1.29
C GLU A 201 19.96 2.48 -0.06
N LEU A 202 19.37 1.83 0.92
CA LEU A 202 19.10 2.38 2.25
C LEU A 202 20.09 1.76 3.24
N LYS A 203 20.76 2.61 4.03
CA LYS A 203 21.91 2.22 4.87
C LYS A 203 21.75 2.69 6.31
N ALA A 204 22.56 2.13 7.20
CA ALA A 204 22.64 2.57 8.60
C ALA A 204 23.32 3.95 8.75
N GLU A 205 24.23 4.30 7.84
CA GLU A 205 25.03 5.52 7.87
C GLU A 205 25.01 6.26 6.53
N GLY A 206 25.42 7.52 6.55
CA GLY A 206 25.51 8.38 5.37
C GLY A 206 24.38 9.40 5.30
N ASN A 207 23.85 9.64 4.10
CA ASN A 207 22.83 10.66 3.88
C ASN A 207 21.52 10.30 4.61
N ASN A 208 21.09 11.18 5.52
CA ASN A 208 19.87 11.02 6.32
C ASN A 208 18.62 10.70 5.50
N ARG A 209 18.54 11.12 4.22
CA ARG A 209 17.40 10.83 3.34
C ARG A 209 17.30 9.35 2.94
N PHE A 210 18.39 8.60 3.02
CA PHE A 210 18.49 7.18 2.67
C PHE A 210 18.86 6.33 3.89
N ARG A 211 18.71 6.88 5.09
CA ARG A 211 19.03 6.20 6.34
C ARG A 211 17.77 5.57 6.92
N TYR A 212 17.80 4.27 7.18
CA TYR A 212 16.77 3.60 7.98
C TYR A 212 17.05 3.80 9.48
N THR A 213 16.05 3.57 10.32
CA THR A 213 16.14 3.64 11.77
C THR A 213 16.07 2.24 12.38
N MET A 214 16.79 2.05 13.48
CA MET A 214 16.74 0.83 14.27
C MET A 214 15.60 0.93 15.29
N VAL A 215 14.72 -0.07 15.31
CA VAL A 215 13.61 -0.20 16.28
C VAL A 215 14.02 -1.12 17.43
N GLU A 216 14.66 -2.25 17.15
CA GLU A 216 15.07 -3.25 18.13
C GLU A 216 16.30 -4.02 17.63
N ASP A 217 17.36 -4.12 18.43
CA ASP A 217 18.58 -4.86 18.06
C ASP A 217 19.01 -5.86 19.13
N SER A 218 19.12 -7.12 18.73
CA SER A 218 19.74 -8.20 19.52
C SER A 218 20.82 -8.95 18.73
N CYS A 219 21.19 -8.45 17.56
CA CYS A 219 22.20 -9.02 16.68
C CYS A 219 23.55 -8.28 16.78
N SER A 220 23.82 -7.60 17.88
CA SER A 220 25.01 -6.74 17.99
C SER A 220 26.31 -7.52 18.24
N GLN A 221 26.20 -8.79 18.62
CA GLN A 221 27.31 -9.72 18.85
C GLN A 221 27.03 -11.07 18.19
N ALA A 222 28.09 -11.77 17.78
CA ALA A 222 27.96 -13.13 17.27
C ALA A 222 27.49 -14.06 18.40
N SER A 223 26.26 -14.57 18.25
CA SER A 223 25.63 -15.48 19.21
C SER A 223 25.17 -16.75 18.51
N SER A 224 25.35 -17.89 19.17
CA SER A 224 24.81 -19.18 18.70
C SER A 224 23.28 -19.28 18.87
N ASN A 225 22.68 -18.37 19.64
CA ASN A 225 21.23 -18.25 19.78
C ASN A 225 20.67 -17.32 18.69
N TRP A 226 19.41 -17.54 18.33
CA TRP A 226 18.70 -16.66 17.41
C TRP A 226 18.39 -15.32 18.06
N GLY A 227 18.77 -14.24 17.38
CA GLY A 227 18.35 -12.88 17.65
C GLY A 227 17.61 -12.27 16.45
N LYS A 228 17.25 -11.00 16.58
CA LYS A 228 16.66 -10.19 15.53
C LYS A 228 17.08 -8.73 15.60
N THR A 229 17.07 -8.11 14.43
CA THR A 229 17.28 -6.68 14.19
C THR A 229 16.05 -6.19 13.42
N VAL A 230 15.30 -5.24 13.98
CA VAL A 230 14.10 -4.66 13.36
C VAL A 230 14.41 -3.27 12.84
N LEU A 231 14.33 -3.08 11.53
CA LEU A 231 14.65 -1.83 10.84
C LEU A 231 13.39 -1.19 10.26
N GLU A 232 13.22 0.12 10.42
CA GLU A 232 12.14 0.90 9.82
C GLU A 232 12.70 1.94 8.85
N TYR A 233 12.07 2.12 7.70
CA TYR A 233 12.32 3.25 6.82
C TYR A 233 11.02 4.00 6.56
N ARG A 234 10.99 5.30 6.88
CA ARG A 234 9.88 6.22 6.63
C ARG A 234 10.35 7.38 5.72
N THR A 235 9.55 7.74 4.72
CA THR A 235 9.94 8.72 3.69
C THR A 235 8.73 9.45 3.10
N GLN A 236 8.90 10.73 2.78
CA GLN A 236 7.95 11.51 1.97
C GLN A 236 8.12 11.29 0.44
N LYS A 237 9.18 10.58 0.04
CA LYS A 237 9.39 10.14 -1.35
C LYS A 237 8.91 8.70 -1.48
N THR A 238 7.60 8.55 -1.67
CA THR A 238 6.87 7.25 -1.72
C THR A 238 7.43 6.28 -2.76
N ALA A 239 8.00 6.80 -3.87
CA ALA A 239 8.63 5.99 -4.92
C ALA A 239 9.86 5.17 -4.49
N ARG A 240 10.43 5.43 -3.30
CA ARG A 240 11.54 4.65 -2.73
C ARG A 240 11.10 3.31 -2.13
N LEU A 241 9.82 3.20 -1.77
CA LEU A 241 9.24 2.01 -1.18
C LEU A 241 8.31 1.31 -2.20
N PRO A 242 8.19 -0.03 -2.13
CA PRO A 242 8.66 -0.90 -1.05
C PRO A 242 10.14 -1.29 -1.13
N ILE A 243 10.64 -1.95 -0.09
CA ILE A 243 11.92 -2.66 -0.07
C ILE A 243 11.81 -3.89 -0.97
N VAL A 244 12.74 -4.06 -1.91
CA VAL A 244 12.72 -5.15 -2.91
C VAL A 244 13.84 -6.17 -2.72
N ASP A 245 14.87 -5.83 -1.94
CA ASP A 245 15.98 -6.73 -1.62
C ASP A 245 16.69 -6.31 -0.33
N ILE A 246 17.51 -7.20 0.23
CA ILE A 246 18.35 -7.00 1.40
C ILE A 246 19.74 -7.61 1.17
N ALA A 247 20.79 -6.92 1.59
CA ALA A 247 22.16 -7.41 1.56
C ALA A 247 22.78 -7.43 2.97
N PRO A 248 22.84 -8.59 3.62
CA PRO A 248 23.67 -8.78 4.81
C PRO A 248 25.16 -8.66 4.48
N VAL A 249 25.94 -8.14 5.43
CA VAL A 249 27.39 -7.96 5.28
C VAL A 249 28.17 -9.03 6.05
N ASP A 250 27.75 -9.37 7.26
CA ASP A 250 28.42 -10.36 8.13
C ASP A 250 27.88 -11.78 7.91
N ILE A 251 28.07 -12.32 6.71
CA ILE A 251 27.68 -13.68 6.32
C ILE A 251 28.80 -14.41 5.54
N GLY A 252 28.68 -15.73 5.41
CA GLY A 252 29.62 -16.59 4.68
C GLY A 252 30.68 -17.27 5.55
N GLY A 253 30.70 -17.02 6.85
CA GLY A 253 31.45 -17.78 7.84
C GLY A 253 30.73 -19.07 8.28
N PRO A 254 31.41 -19.94 9.05
CA PRO A 254 30.82 -21.17 9.56
C PRO A 254 29.67 -20.87 10.52
N ASN A 255 28.54 -21.58 10.37
CA ASN A 255 27.35 -21.46 11.21
C ASN A 255 26.70 -20.06 11.24
N GLN A 256 26.95 -19.23 10.22
CA GLN A 256 26.21 -17.98 10.04
C GLN A 256 24.89 -18.28 9.34
N GLU A 257 23.80 -17.99 10.02
CA GLU A 257 22.44 -18.22 9.52
C GLU A 257 21.64 -16.93 9.62
N PHE A 258 20.72 -16.76 8.68
CA PHE A 258 19.76 -15.67 8.75
C PHE A 258 18.39 -16.07 8.21
N GLY A 259 17.39 -15.30 8.60
CA GLY A 259 16.05 -15.30 8.03
C GLY A 259 15.51 -13.88 8.01
N ILE A 260 14.40 -13.64 7.32
CA ILE A 260 13.87 -12.28 7.13
C ILE A 260 12.35 -12.33 7.32
N ASP A 261 11.79 -11.44 8.13
CA ASP A 261 10.35 -11.12 8.06
C ASP A 261 10.18 -9.76 7.38
N ILE A 262 9.38 -9.74 6.32
CA ILE A 262 9.15 -8.58 5.47
C ILE A 262 7.81 -7.98 5.89
N GLY A 263 7.86 -6.81 6.55
CA GLY A 263 6.66 -6.09 6.96
C GLY A 263 5.90 -5.52 5.77
N PRO A 264 4.60 -5.18 5.94
CA PRO A 264 3.83 -4.53 4.90
C PRO A 264 4.41 -3.15 4.60
N VAL A 265 4.30 -2.73 3.33
CA VAL A 265 4.54 -1.34 2.95
C VAL A 265 3.25 -0.54 3.18
N CYS A 266 3.31 0.51 3.98
CA CYS A 266 2.17 1.35 4.33
C CYS A 266 2.32 2.75 3.71
N PHE A 267 1.19 3.30 3.25
CA PHE A 267 1.12 4.60 2.60
C PHE A 267 0.01 5.46 3.22
N LEU A 268 0.27 6.77 3.38
CA LEU A 268 -0.66 7.78 3.90
C LEU A 268 -0.47 9.11 3.19
#